data_AF-A0A1B1C3X2-F1
#
_entry.id   AF-A0A1B1C3X2-F1
#
_cell.length_a   1.000
_cell.length_b   1.000
_cell.length_c   1.000
_cell.angle_alpha   90.00
_cell.angle_beta   90.00
_cell.angle_gamma   90.00
#
_symmetry.space_group_name_H-M   'P 1'
#
loop_
_entity.id
_entity.type
_entity.pdbx_description
1 polymer ?
#
loop_
_entity_poly.entity_id
_entity_poly.type
_entity_poly.pdbx_seq_one_letter_code
_entity_poly.pdbx_strand_id
1 'polypeptide(L)'
;MRLLRPANDQLSDYTTTLEFLAGNLIAPGCSVILDEQQYPVLLAFLDRIAAIGDIKFRLEMCVDHRPGYSVSWDNDGSEEQDDEVDRLMGELVQSLGFDAGSIFKPGVIADPADILNAADRQDAARAILDKVPNAEPEDWDEMPKDK
;
A
#
# COMPACT_ATOMS: atom_id res chain seq x y z
N MET A 1 -5.65 -17.10 -4.60
CA MET A 1 -5.63 -18.13 -3.53
C MET A 1 -4.63 -17.60 -2.51
N ARG A 2 -5.00 -17.33 -1.24
CA ARG A 2 -4.03 -16.73 -0.29
C ARG A 2 -2.94 -17.75 0.05
N LEU A 3 -1.68 -17.37 -0.11
CA LEU A 3 -0.54 -18.24 0.15
C LEU A 3 -0.22 -18.21 1.65
N LEU A 4 -0.15 -19.41 2.24
CA LEU A 4 0.36 -19.60 3.59
C LEU A 4 1.87 -19.69 3.51
N ARG A 5 2.54 -18.83 4.26
CA ARG A 5 3.98 -18.77 4.33
C ARG A 5 4.57 -20.02 5.01
N PRO A 6 5.48 -20.75 4.36
CA PRO A 6 6.26 -21.79 5.01
C PRO A 6 7.14 -21.22 6.13
N ALA A 7 7.17 -21.88 7.29
CA ALA A 7 7.96 -21.43 8.45
C ALA A 7 9.49 -21.39 8.18
N ASN A 8 9.97 -22.10 7.16
CA ASN A 8 11.39 -22.22 6.80
C ASN A 8 11.79 -21.40 5.57
N ASP A 9 10.94 -20.50 5.07
CA ASP A 9 11.30 -19.71 3.88
C ASP A 9 12.54 -18.85 4.14
N GLN A 10 13.46 -18.81 3.18
CA GLN A 10 14.73 -18.11 3.32
C GLN A 10 14.52 -16.61 3.14
N LEU A 11 14.98 -15.83 4.13
CA LEU A 11 15.08 -14.38 4.01
C LEU A 11 16.28 -14.04 3.11
N SER A 12 16.03 -13.14 2.16
CA SER A 12 17.02 -12.64 1.21
C SER A 12 17.11 -11.12 1.33
N ASP A 13 18.32 -10.60 1.14
CA ASP A 13 18.56 -9.17 1.07
C ASP A 13 18.22 -8.68 -0.35
N TYR A 14 17.18 -7.86 -0.44
CA TYR A 14 16.69 -7.26 -1.68
C TYR A 14 17.10 -5.79 -1.83
N THR A 15 17.88 -5.21 -0.91
CA THR A 15 18.24 -3.78 -0.92
C THR A 15 18.78 -3.35 -2.27
N THR A 16 19.85 -3.99 -2.76
CA THR A 16 20.48 -3.60 -4.05
C THR A 16 19.54 -3.77 -5.24
N THR A 17 18.66 -4.78 -5.19
CA THR A 17 17.67 -5.00 -6.25
C THR A 17 16.65 -3.86 -6.28
N LEU A 18 16.16 -3.44 -5.11
CA LEU A 18 15.22 -2.31 -5.00
C LEU A 18 15.85 -0.97 -5.32
N GLU A 19 17.09 -0.73 -4.92
CA GLU A 19 17.83 0.47 -5.30
C GLU A 19 17.92 0.60 -6.84
N PHE A 20 18.10 -0.52 -7.55
CA PHE A 20 18.12 -0.53 -9.01
C PHE A 20 16.75 -0.29 -9.63
N LEU A 21 15.69 -0.94 -9.11
CA LEU A 21 14.35 -0.91 -9.71
C LEU A 21 13.54 0.34 -9.33
N ALA A 22 13.64 0.77 -8.08
CA ALA A 22 12.78 1.76 -7.45
C ALA A 22 13.59 2.92 -6.85
N GLY A 23 14.80 3.19 -7.36
CA GLY A 23 15.81 4.02 -6.67
C GLY A 23 15.34 5.38 -6.12
N ASN A 24 14.39 6.06 -6.77
CA ASN A 24 13.83 7.31 -6.25
C ASN A 24 12.81 7.13 -5.11
N LEU A 25 12.42 5.91 -4.77
CA LEU A 25 11.55 5.55 -3.65
C LEU A 25 12.33 4.92 -2.50
N ILE A 26 13.64 4.68 -2.67
CA ILE A 26 14.49 4.05 -1.67
C ILE A 26 15.40 5.10 -1.03
N ALA A 27 15.44 5.15 0.29
CA ALA A 27 16.35 6.02 1.03
C ALA A 27 17.80 5.52 0.94
N PRO A 28 18.80 6.42 0.97
CA PRO A 28 20.19 6.01 1.15
C PRO A 28 20.36 5.19 2.43
N GLY A 29 20.93 3.99 2.32
CA GLY A 29 21.12 3.09 3.47
C GLY A 29 19.90 2.26 3.85
N CYS A 30 18.89 2.18 2.98
CA CYS A 30 17.71 1.34 3.18
C CYS A 30 18.08 -0.14 3.33
N SER A 31 17.45 -0.84 4.27
CA SER A 31 17.58 -2.30 4.41
C SER A 31 16.26 -2.99 4.07
N VAL A 32 16.29 -3.89 3.10
CA VAL A 32 15.12 -4.70 2.71
C VAL A 32 15.47 -6.18 2.77
N ILE A 33 14.95 -6.85 3.80
CA ILE A 33 15.20 -8.27 4.05
C ILE A 33 13.86 -8.96 4.17
N LEU A 34 13.48 -9.69 3.13
CA LEU A 34 12.17 -10.32 2.97
C LEU A 34 12.35 -11.72 2.38
N ASP A 35 11.31 -12.55 2.36
CA ASP A 35 11.31 -13.74 1.50
C ASP A 35 10.79 -13.45 0.08
N GLU A 36 10.86 -14.48 -0.76
CA GLU A 36 10.46 -14.43 -2.15
C GLU A 36 8.97 -14.14 -2.37
N GLN A 37 8.10 -14.44 -1.41
CA GLN A 37 6.65 -14.21 -1.52
C GLN A 37 6.28 -12.79 -1.08
N GLN A 38 7.02 -12.24 -0.12
CA GLN A 38 6.86 -10.87 0.39
C GLN A 38 7.37 -9.82 -0.58
N TYR A 39 8.46 -10.12 -1.31
CA TYR A 39 9.09 -9.13 -2.18
C TYR A 39 8.16 -8.56 -3.27
N PRO A 40 7.38 -9.38 -4.01
CA PRO A 40 6.39 -8.87 -4.97
C PRO A 40 5.28 -8.03 -4.34
N VAL A 41 4.92 -8.29 -3.08
CA VAL A 41 3.92 -7.50 -2.35
C VAL A 41 4.46 -6.10 -2.08
N LEU A 42 5.71 -5.99 -1.64
CA LEU A 42 6.37 -4.68 -1.45
C LEU A 42 6.38 -3.87 -2.76
N LEU A 43 6.75 -4.50 -3.89
CA LEU A 43 6.75 -3.83 -5.19
C LEU A 43 5.37 -3.28 -5.57
N ALA A 44 4.31 -4.08 -5.40
CA ALA A 44 2.95 -3.64 -5.71
C ALA A 44 2.51 -2.43 -4.86
N PHE A 45 2.95 -2.32 -3.61
CA PHE A 45 2.67 -1.15 -2.78
C PHE A 45 3.53 0.05 -3.15
N LEU A 46 4.80 -0.14 -3.50
CA LEU A 46 5.65 0.96 -3.98
C LEU A 46 5.08 1.57 -5.27
N ASP A 47 4.53 0.75 -6.17
CA ASP A 47 3.84 1.23 -7.36
C ASP A 47 2.59 2.07 -7.02
N ARG A 48 1.79 1.64 -6.03
CA ARG A 48 0.63 2.42 -5.53
C ARG A 48 1.05 3.75 -4.90
N ILE A 49 2.12 3.75 -4.11
CA ILE A 49 2.64 4.96 -3.46
C ILE A 49 3.18 5.93 -4.51
N ALA A 50 3.89 5.43 -5.52
CA ALA A 50 4.38 6.24 -6.63
C ALA A 50 3.24 6.91 -7.42
N ALA A 51 2.07 6.27 -7.49
CA ALA A 51 0.89 6.81 -8.16
C ALA A 51 0.22 7.99 -7.43
N ILE A 52 0.52 8.21 -6.14
CA ILE A 52 0.01 9.38 -5.37
C ILE A 52 0.56 10.69 -5.96
N GLY A 53 1.74 10.65 -6.57
CA GLY A 53 2.40 11.80 -7.19
C GLY A 53 3.71 12.17 -6.48
N ASP A 54 4.14 13.43 -6.64
CA ASP A 54 5.40 13.90 -6.06
C ASP A 54 5.23 14.22 -4.56
N ILE A 55 5.51 13.22 -3.73
CA ILE A 55 5.43 13.27 -2.25
C ILE A 55 6.78 13.03 -1.59
N LYS A 56 7.87 13.02 -2.38
CA LYS A 56 9.24 12.70 -1.94
C LYS A 56 9.38 11.43 -1.09
N PHE A 57 8.50 10.45 -1.29
CA PHE A 57 8.51 9.21 -0.52
C PHE A 57 9.87 8.50 -0.56
N ARG A 58 10.31 8.02 0.61
CA ARG A 58 11.53 7.23 0.80
C ARG A 58 11.26 6.08 1.76
N LEU A 59 11.40 4.85 1.28
CA LEU A 59 11.49 3.68 2.14
C LEU A 59 12.87 3.64 2.80
N GLU A 60 12.89 3.58 4.12
CA GLU A 60 14.13 3.53 4.91
C GLU A 60 14.41 2.12 5.44
N MET A 61 13.38 1.32 5.67
CA MET A 61 13.54 -0.05 6.16
C MET A 61 12.32 -0.91 5.84
N CYS A 62 12.55 -2.16 5.46
CA CYS A 62 11.52 -3.19 5.37
C CYS A 62 12.14 -4.57 5.64
N VAL A 63 12.22 -4.94 6.92
CA VAL A 63 12.92 -6.14 7.39
C VAL A 63 11.98 -7.04 8.16
N ASP A 64 11.98 -8.32 7.80
CA ASP A 64 11.34 -9.38 8.57
C ASP A 64 12.33 -10.01 9.57
N HIS A 65 11.98 -10.04 10.86
CA HIS A 65 12.85 -10.58 11.92
C HIS A 65 12.45 -11.98 12.42
N ARG A 66 11.26 -12.48 12.06
CA ARG A 66 10.66 -13.75 12.49
C ARG A 66 11.11 -14.27 13.88
N PRO A 67 10.41 -13.92 14.97
CA PRO A 67 9.23 -13.05 15.04
C PRO A 67 9.60 -11.56 15.01
N GLY A 68 8.64 -10.73 14.61
CA GLY A 68 8.77 -9.28 14.53
C GLY A 68 9.14 -8.78 13.13
N TYR A 69 9.12 -7.45 12.99
CA TYR A 69 9.49 -6.76 11.75
C TYR A 69 9.98 -5.34 12.07
N SER A 70 10.59 -4.70 11.09
CA SER A 70 10.90 -3.27 11.12
C SER A 70 10.55 -2.67 9.76
N VAL A 71 9.65 -1.69 9.78
CA VAL A 71 9.27 -0.93 8.60
C VAL A 71 9.34 0.55 8.96
N SER A 72 10.05 1.34 8.17
CA SER A 72 10.13 2.79 8.32
C SER A 72 10.21 3.46 6.95
N TRP A 73 9.62 4.64 6.87
CA TRP A 73 9.54 5.46 5.67
C TRP A 73 9.49 6.94 6.05
N ASP A 74 9.76 7.78 5.06
CA ASP A 74 9.62 9.22 5.14
C ASP A 74 8.89 9.73 3.87
N ASN A 75 8.12 10.80 4.02
CA ASN A 75 7.45 11.51 2.93
C ASN A 75 7.21 12.97 3.33
N ASP A 76 7.08 13.82 2.31
CA ASP A 76 6.92 15.27 2.45
C ASP A 76 5.78 15.72 1.52
N GLY A 77 4.60 15.14 1.74
CA GLY A 77 3.37 15.43 1.02
C GLY A 77 2.50 16.47 1.72
N SER A 78 1.29 16.68 1.20
CA SER A 78 0.22 17.33 1.97
C SER A 78 -0.33 16.38 3.04
N GLU A 79 -1.09 16.92 4.00
CA GLU A 79 -1.77 16.13 5.04
C GLU A 79 -2.60 14.98 4.43
N GLU A 80 -3.34 15.24 3.35
CA GLU A 80 -4.13 14.20 2.66
C GLU A 80 -3.27 13.15 1.95
N GLN A 81 -2.08 13.52 1.47
CA GLN A 81 -1.15 12.59 0.86
C GLN A 81 -0.46 11.73 1.91
N ASP A 82 -0.07 12.33 3.03
CA ASP A 82 0.55 11.65 4.15
C ASP A 82 -0.42 10.63 4.77
N ASP A 83 -1.69 11.00 4.97
CA ASP A 83 -2.75 10.10 5.43
C ASP A 83 -2.92 8.88 4.50
N GLU A 84 -2.83 9.11 3.19
CA GLU A 84 -2.93 8.03 2.20
C GLU A 84 -1.70 7.12 2.22
N VAL A 85 -0.50 7.68 2.38
CA VAL A 85 0.74 6.90 2.57
C VAL A 85 0.66 6.05 3.83
N ASP A 86 0.25 6.63 4.97
CA ASP A 86 0.11 5.92 6.23
C ASP A 86 -0.88 4.75 6.11
N ARG A 87 -2.01 4.97 5.42
CA ARG A 87 -2.97 3.92 5.11
C ARG A 87 -2.34 2.79 4.29
N LEU A 88 -1.63 3.12 3.21
CA LEU A 88 -0.97 2.13 2.35
C LEU A 88 0.13 1.36 3.08
N MET A 89 0.93 2.03 3.92
CA MET A 89 2.00 1.40 4.70
C MET A 89 1.43 0.47 5.78
N GLY A 90 0.31 0.86 6.41
CA GLY A 90 -0.45 -0.02 7.30
C GLY A 90 -0.97 -1.27 6.58
N GLU A 91 -1.51 -1.11 5.37
CA GLU A 91 -1.96 -2.23 4.53
C GLU A 91 -0.79 -3.13 4.11
N LEU A 92 0.36 -2.55 3.75
CA LEU A 92 1.57 -3.28 3.39
C LEU A 92 2.01 -4.20 4.53
N VAL A 93 2.13 -3.66 5.75
CA VAL A 93 2.54 -4.43 6.94
C VAL A 93 1.62 -5.64 7.17
N GLN A 94 0.31 -5.46 7.00
CA GLN A 94 -0.65 -6.57 7.11
C GLN A 94 -0.54 -7.56 5.94
N SER A 95 -0.24 -7.06 4.74
CA SER A 95 -0.17 -7.84 3.49
C SER A 95 1.11 -8.66 3.38
N LEU A 96 2.20 -8.22 4.01
CA LEU A 96 3.47 -8.95 4.08
C LEU A 96 3.40 -10.14 5.03
N GLY A 97 2.32 -10.27 5.82
CA GLY A 97 2.08 -11.44 6.67
C GLY A 97 3.17 -11.66 7.72
N PHE A 98 3.76 -10.59 8.26
CA PHE A 98 4.76 -10.68 9.32
C PHE A 98 4.27 -11.49 10.52
N ASP A 99 5.20 -12.10 11.25
CA ASP A 99 4.89 -12.84 12.48
C ASP A 99 5.04 -11.91 13.70
N ALA A 100 4.02 -11.08 13.94
CA ALA A 100 3.98 -10.14 15.06
C ALA A 100 2.56 -9.93 15.59
N GLY A 101 2.44 -9.56 16.88
CA GLY A 101 1.15 -9.40 17.56
C GLY A 101 0.26 -8.27 17.00
N SER A 102 0.82 -7.34 16.22
CA SER A 102 0.09 -6.28 15.52
C SER A 102 -0.55 -6.75 14.20
N ILE A 103 -0.27 -7.97 13.75
CA ILE A 103 -0.76 -8.51 12.47
C ILE A 103 -2.04 -9.29 12.69
N PHE A 104 -3.10 -8.95 11.96
CA PHE A 104 -4.41 -9.59 12.09
C PHE A 104 -4.44 -11.03 11.59
N LYS A 105 -3.60 -11.35 10.60
CA LYS A 105 -3.46 -12.69 10.01
C LYS A 105 -1.97 -13.05 9.80
N PRO A 106 -1.24 -13.38 10.88
CA PRO A 106 0.18 -13.72 10.77
C PRO A 106 0.41 -14.87 9.77
N GLY A 107 1.47 -14.75 8.95
CA GLY A 107 1.84 -15.77 7.96
C GLY A 107 0.95 -15.85 6.72
N VAL A 108 -0.08 -15.01 6.59
CA VAL A 108 -0.92 -14.92 5.38
C VAL A 108 -0.42 -13.77 4.53
N ILE A 109 0.15 -14.09 3.37
CA ILE A 109 0.66 -13.09 2.43
C ILE A 109 -0.44 -12.76 1.41
N ALA A 110 -0.63 -11.47 1.13
CA ALA A 110 -1.59 -11.01 0.13
C ALA A 110 -1.12 -11.33 -1.29
N ASP A 111 -2.07 -11.49 -2.21
CA ASP A 111 -1.76 -11.66 -3.62
C ASP A 111 -1.43 -10.28 -4.24
N PRO A 112 -0.24 -10.07 -4.84
CA PRO A 112 0.10 -8.81 -5.49
C PRO A 112 -0.92 -8.38 -6.56
N ALA A 113 -1.53 -9.34 -7.27
CA ALA A 113 -2.53 -9.03 -8.28
C ALA A 113 -3.81 -8.46 -7.64
N ASP A 114 -4.20 -8.94 -6.46
CA ASP A 114 -5.37 -8.41 -5.74
C ASP A 114 -5.12 -6.95 -5.30
N ILE A 115 -3.88 -6.61 -4.94
CA ILE A 115 -3.46 -5.26 -4.53
C ILE A 115 -3.54 -4.28 -5.71
N LEU A 116 -2.97 -4.65 -6.86
CA LEU A 116 -2.99 -3.79 -8.06
C LEU A 116 -4.41 -3.63 -8.63
N ASN A 117 -5.20 -4.72 -8.70
CA ASN A 117 -6.58 -4.66 -9.18
C ASN A 117 -7.53 -3.90 -8.23
N ALA A 118 -7.15 -3.71 -6.97
CA ALA A 118 -7.90 -2.86 -6.03
C ALA A 118 -7.65 -1.37 -6.30
N ALA A 119 -6.41 -1.01 -6.67
CA ALA A 119 -6.05 0.36 -7.07
C ALA A 119 -6.85 0.79 -8.31
N ASP A 120 -6.86 -0.03 -9.36
CA ASP A 120 -7.63 0.23 -10.59
C ASP A 120 -9.13 0.48 -10.31
N ARG A 121 -9.70 -0.24 -9.35
CA ARG A 121 -11.11 -0.07 -8.93
C ARG A 121 -11.35 1.21 -8.14
N GLN A 122 -10.43 1.60 -7.26
CA GLN A 122 -10.51 2.85 -6.52
C GLN A 122 -10.33 4.07 -7.45
N ASP A 123 -9.41 4.00 -8.40
CA ASP A 123 -9.16 5.03 -9.40
C ASP A 123 -10.36 5.17 -10.35
N ALA A 124 -10.95 4.06 -10.80
CA ALA A 124 -12.18 4.08 -11.57
C ALA A 124 -13.35 4.70 -10.78
N ALA A 125 -13.48 4.38 -9.49
CA ALA A 125 -14.53 4.96 -8.65
C ALA A 125 -14.35 6.47 -8.43
N ARG A 126 -13.11 6.93 -8.17
CA ARG A 126 -12.77 8.37 -8.09
C ARG A 126 -13.03 9.09 -9.41
N ALA A 127 -12.62 8.52 -10.54
CA ALA A 127 -12.84 9.09 -11.86
C ALA A 127 -14.33 9.14 -12.26
N ILE A 128 -15.15 8.21 -11.76
CA ILE A 128 -16.61 8.29 -11.91
C ILE A 128 -17.15 9.42 -11.05
N LEU A 129 -16.79 9.50 -9.77
CA LEU A 129 -17.26 10.53 -8.83
C LEU A 129 -16.89 11.96 -9.29
N ASP A 130 -15.68 12.16 -9.81
CA ASP A 130 -15.23 13.45 -10.34
C ASP A 130 -15.97 13.86 -11.64
N LYS A 131 -16.47 12.87 -12.38
CA LYS A 131 -17.30 13.08 -13.57
C LYS A 131 -18.79 13.18 -13.28
N VAL A 132 -19.23 12.90 -12.05
CA VAL A 132 -20.60 13.23 -11.63
C VAL A 132 -20.59 14.74 -11.37
N PRO A 133 -21.19 15.57 -12.24
CA PRO A 133 -21.37 16.97 -11.89
C PRO A 133 -22.14 16.99 -10.58
N ASN A 134 -21.76 17.85 -9.65
CA ASN A 134 -22.52 18.13 -8.45
C ASN A 134 -23.86 18.71 -8.94
N ALA A 135 -24.80 17.83 -9.27
CA ALA A 135 -26.10 18.21 -9.79
C ALA A 135 -26.76 18.95 -8.64
N GLU A 136 -26.99 20.25 -8.83
CA GLU A 136 -27.90 20.98 -7.97
C GLU A 136 -29.17 20.13 -7.89
N PRO A 137 -29.72 19.85 -6.69
CA PRO A 137 -30.95 19.10 -6.57
C PRO A 137 -31.98 19.77 -7.48
N GLU A 138 -32.43 19.06 -8.51
CA GLU A 138 -33.40 19.62 -9.45
C GLU A 138 -34.69 19.92 -8.68
N ASP A 139 -35.37 21.00 -9.04
CA ASP A 139 -36.59 21.58 -8.44
C ASP A 139 -37.76 20.57 -8.26
N TRP A 140 -37.59 19.33 -8.70
CA TRP A 140 -38.52 18.21 -8.56
C TRP A 140 -38.34 17.41 -7.26
N ASP A 141 -37.26 17.63 -6.49
CA ASP A 141 -37.05 17.04 -5.15
C ASP A 141 -37.90 17.71 -4.05
N GLU A 142 -38.55 18.84 -4.34
CA GLU A 142 -39.59 19.39 -3.47
C GLU A 142 -40.89 18.60 -3.65
N MET A 143 -41.11 17.62 -2.77
CA MET A 143 -42.44 17.02 -2.58
C MET A 143 -43.47 18.15 -2.41
N PRO A 144 -44.55 18.18 -3.21
CA PRO A 144 -45.60 19.17 -3.01
C PRO A 144 -46.14 19.01 -1.59
N LYS A 145 -46.04 20.08 -0.80
CA LYS A 145 -46.67 20.13 0.52
C LYS A 145 -48.18 20.11 0.31
N ASP A 146 -48.77 18.94 0.53
CA ASP A 146 -50.22 18.75 0.51
C ASP A 146 -50.89 19.81 1.40
N LYS A 147 -51.86 20.52 0.83
CA LYS A 147 -52.71 21.52 1.49
C LYS A 147 -53.91 20.86 2.16
#